data_AF-A0A2E9MUL8-F1
#
_entry.id   AF-A0A2E9MUL8-F1
#
_cell.length_a   1.000
_cell.length_b   1.000
_cell.length_c   1.000
_cell.angle_alpha   90.00
_cell.angle_beta   90.00
_cell.angle_gamma   90.00
#
_symmetry.space_group_name_H-M   'P 1'
#
loop_
_entity.id
_entity.type
_entity.pdbx_description
1 polymer ?
#
loop_
_entity_poly.entity_id
_entity_poly.type
_entity_poly.pdbx_seq_one_letter_code
_entity_poly.pdbx_strand_id
1 'polypeptide(L)' 'MQDKLEEIFSLQKSLAEMMNLDRYPKDVEGKVSALCTAMIHEAVELQRT' A
#
# COMPACT_ATOMS: atom_id res chain seq x y z
N MET A 1 -13.86 -11.74 -19.35
CA MET A 1 -13.93 -11.46 -17.90
C MET A 1 -12.65 -10.75 -17.54
N GLN A 2 -12.72 -9.50 -17.10
CA GLN A 2 -11.53 -8.73 -16.75
C GLN A 2 -10.95 -9.31 -15.45
N ASP A 3 -9.63 -9.47 -15.40
CA ASP A 3 -8.96 -10.02 -14.24
C ASP A 3 -9.14 -9.06 -13.06
N LYS A 4 -9.71 -9.56 -11.96
CA LYS A 4 -10.01 -8.75 -10.78
C LYS A 4 -8.76 -8.31 -10.03
N LEU A 5 -7.67 -9.08 -10.09
CA LEU A 5 -6.38 -8.67 -9.53
C LEU A 5 -5.77 -7.56 -10.37
N GLU A 6 -5.87 -7.62 -11.70
CA GLU A 6 -5.41 -6.53 -12.56
C GLU A 6 -6.16 -5.23 -12.28
N GLU A 7 -7.48 -5.30 -12.07
CA GLU A 7 -8.30 -4.14 -11.69
C GLU A 7 -7.84 -3.54 -10.35
N ILE A 8 -7.65 -4.38 -9.33
CA ILE A 8 -7.18 -3.96 -8.01
C ILE A 8 -5.79 -3.31 -8.11
N PHE A 9 -4.86 -3.91 -8.85
CA PHE A 9 -3.52 -3.35 -9.02
C PHE A 9 -3.53 -2.03 -9.79
N SER A 10 -4.41 -1.89 -10.78
CA SER A 10 -4.58 -0.63 -11.50
C SER A 10 -5.04 0.48 -10.55
N LEU A 11 -6.08 0.21 -9.74
CA LEU A 11 -6.60 1.17 -8.77
C LEU A 11 -5.54 1.59 -7.75
N GLN A 12 -4.77 0.63 -7.22
CA GLN A 12 -3.76 0.94 -6.21
C GLN A 12 -2.59 1.76 -6.77
N LYS A 13 -2.20 1.53 -8.03
CA LYS A 13 -1.18 2.36 -8.70
C LYS A 13 -1.66 3.78 -8.91
N SER A 14 -2.88 3.97 -9.41
CA SER A 14 -3.46 5.30 -9.61
C SER A 14 -3.60 6.06 -8.28
N LEU A 15 -3.97 5.38 -7.20
CA LEU A 15 -4.00 5.98 -5.87
C LEU A 15 -2.60 6.43 -5.43
N ALA A 16 -1.60 5.56 -5.54
CA ALA A 16 -0.23 5.88 -5.17
C ALA A 16 0.34 7.08 -5.94
N GLU A 17 0.03 7.21 -7.23
CA GLU A 17 0.43 8.35 -8.08
C GLU A 17 -0.20 9.67 -7.64
N MET A 18 -1.42 9.65 -7.13
CA MET A 18 -2.10 10.85 -6.60
C MET A 18 -1.57 11.27 -5.23
N MET A 19 -0.94 10.37 -4.48
CA MET A 19 -0.37 10.69 -3.18
C MET A 19 0.93 11.48 -3.31
N ASN A 20 1.19 12.37 -2.36
CA ASN A 20 2.50 13.01 -2.27
C ASN A 20 3.55 12.00 -1.79
N LEU A 21 4.24 11.39 -2.75
CA LEU A 21 5.17 10.30 -2.48
C LEU A 21 6.52 10.75 -1.89
N ASP A 22 6.77 12.06 -1.77
CA ASP A 22 8.05 12.59 -1.27
C ASP A 22 8.36 12.21 0.17
N ARG A 23 7.33 11.84 0.95
CA ARG A 23 7.47 11.36 2.33
C ARG A 23 7.80 9.88 2.44
N TYR A 24 7.65 9.11 1.37
CA TYR A 24 7.98 7.68 1.40
C TYR A 24 9.47 7.46 1.14
N PRO A 25 10.04 6.39 1.73
CA PRO A 25 11.40 5.97 1.40
C PRO A 25 11.58 5.77 -0.10
N LYS A 26 12.75 6.16 -0.62
CA LYS A 26 13.05 6.04 -2.06
C LYS A 26 13.67 4.69 -2.39
N ASP A 27 14.40 4.11 -1.44
CA ASP A 27 15.02 2.79 -1.55
C ASP A 27 14.01 1.65 -1.35
N VAL A 28 14.34 0.47 -1.86
CA VAL A 28 13.45 -0.69 -1.87
C VAL A 28 13.20 -1.21 -0.45
N GLU A 29 14.24 -1.30 0.38
CA GLU A 29 14.14 -1.85 1.73
C GLU A 29 13.25 -0.97 2.62
N GLY A 30 13.44 0.35 2.56
CA GLY A 30 12.60 1.32 3.27
C GLY A 30 11.13 1.26 2.83
N LYS A 31 10.86 1.11 1.53
CA LYS A 31 9.49 0.94 1.03
C LYS A 31 8.84 -0.33 1.56
N VAL A 32 9.55 -1.46 1.51
CA VAL A 32 9.06 -2.74 2.02
C VAL A 32 8.78 -2.63 3.53
N SER A 33 9.72 -2.08 4.30
CA SER A 33 9.57 -1.89 5.75
C SER A 33 8.35 -1.02 6.10
N ALA A 34 8.16 0.09 5.39
CA ALA A 34 7.02 1.00 5.60
C ALA A 34 5.67 0.32 5.28
N LEU A 35 5.60 -0.43 4.17
CA LEU A 35 4.39 -1.18 3.79
C LEU A 35 4.07 -2.28 4.81
N CYS A 36 5.07 -3.04 5.26
CA CYS A 36 4.88 -4.04 6.31
C CYS A 36 4.37 -3.41 7.61
N THR A 37 4.93 -2.26 8.00
CA THR A 37 4.50 -1.51 9.19
C THR A 37 3.03 -1.08 9.07
N ALA A 38 2.64 -0.52 7.92
CA ALA A 38 1.25 -0.14 7.66
C ALA A 38 0.30 -1.34 7.74
N MET A 39 0.64 -2.47 7.10
CA MET A 39 -0.18 -3.69 7.16
C MET A 39 -0.36 -4.21 8.59
N ILE A 40 0.69 -4.13 9.42
CA ILE A 40 0.62 -4.54 10.84
C ILE A 40 -0.31 -3.60 11.62
N HIS A 41 -0.24 -2.28 11.40
CA HIS A 41 -1.14 -1.33 12.05
C HIS A 41 -2.60 -1.65 11.74
N GLU A 42 -2.94 -1.82 10.46
CA GLU A 42 -4.30 -2.16 10.03
C GLU A 42 -4.78 -3.50 10.61
N ALA A 43 -3.89 -4.51 10.68
CA ALA A 43 -4.21 -5.79 11.31
C ALA A 43 -4.49 -5.66 12.81
N VAL A 44 -3.74 -4.81 13.52
CA VAL A 44 -3.97 -4.51 14.93
C VAL A 44 -5.29 -3.76 15.11
N GLU A 45 -5.61 -2.80 14.24
CA GLU A 45 -6.88 -2.06 14.27
C GLU A 45 -8.08 -3.00 14.05
N LEU A 46 -7.96 -3.92 13.09
CA LEU A 46 -8.98 -4.94 12.84
C LEU A 46 -9.23 -5.82 14.06
N GLN A 47 -8.19 -6.20 14.81
CA GLN A 47 -8.32 -7.02 16.04
C GLN A 47 -8.97 -6.27 17.21
N ARG A 48 -8.96 -4.94 17.18
CA ARG A 48 -9.55 -4.08 18.22
C ARG A 48 -11.03 -3.75 17.97
N THR A 49 -11.59 -4.29 16.89
CA THR A 49 -13.00 -4.14 16.49
C THR A 49 -13.77 -5.41 16.84
#